data_AF-A0A3N5MZL7-F1
#
_entry.id   AF-A0A3N5MZL7-F1
#
_cell.length_a   1.000
_cell.length_b   1.000
_cell.length_c   1.000
_cell.angle_alpha   90.00
_cell.angle_beta   90.00
_cell.angle_gamma   90.00
#
_symmetry.space_group_name_H-M   'P 1'
#
loop_
_entity.id
_entity.type
_entity.pdbx_description
1 polymer ?
#
loop_
_entity_poly.entity_id
_entity_poly.type
_entity_poly.pdbx_seq_one_letter_code
_entity_poly.pdbx_strand_id
1 'polypeptide(L)' 'MIAITLLALLAIDHRSLAQAQTATTVKTRSGDLQGIAEHGAFAFKGIPYAAPPVGPLRWREPKPVSVWQGVRRADS' A
#
# COMPACT_ATOMS: atom_id res chain seq x y z
N MET A 1 -44.26 4.91 34.68
CA MET A 1 -43.65 3.86 35.50
C MET A 1 -43.45 2.65 34.61
N ILE A 2 -42.35 2.56 33.85
CA ILE A 2 -41.04 1.93 34.15
C ILE A 2 -40.89 0.81 33.10
N ALA A 3 -39.81 0.89 32.31
CA ALA A 3 -39.26 -0.15 31.45
C ALA A 3 -39.84 -0.36 30.03
N ILE A 4 -39.86 0.70 29.20
CA ILE A 4 -39.61 0.56 27.74
C ILE A 4 -38.09 0.77 27.48
N THR A 5 -37.25 0.16 28.31
CA THR A 5 -35.79 0.34 28.27
C THR A 5 -35.09 -0.99 28.49
N LEU A 6 -35.30 -1.92 27.56
CA LEU A 6 -34.36 -3.02 27.36
C LEU A 6 -34.07 -3.25 25.88
N LEU A 7 -33.95 -2.17 25.10
CA LEU A 7 -33.19 -2.20 23.86
C LEU A 7 -31.71 -2.03 24.24
N ALA A 8 -31.15 -3.05 24.89
CA ALA A 8 -29.72 -3.29 24.90
C ALA A 8 -29.33 -3.94 23.57
N LEU A 9 -29.66 -3.31 22.44
CA LEU A 9 -28.93 -3.59 21.21
C LEU A 9 -27.67 -2.75 21.34
N LEU A 10 -26.59 -3.43 21.68
CA LEU A 10 -25.25 -2.89 21.69
C LEU A 10 -25.11 -1.93 20.53
N ALA A 11 -24.61 -0.73 20.82
CA ALA A 11 -23.93 0.04 19.81
C ALA A 11 -22.94 -0.91 19.13
N ILE A 12 -23.29 -1.37 17.93
CA ILE A 12 -22.33 -1.96 17.02
C ILE A 12 -21.47 -0.76 16.64
N ASP A 13 -20.47 -0.51 17.48
CA ASP A 13 -19.39 0.40 17.20
C ASP A 13 -18.75 -0.21 15.95
N HIS A 14 -19.16 0.26 14.76
CA HIS A 14 -18.47 -0.02 13.50
C HIS A 14 -17.13 0.71 13.54
N ARG A 15 -16.31 0.42 14.55
CA ARG A 15 -14.88 0.60 14.44
C ARG A 15 -14.46 -0.41 13.41
N SER A 16 -14.42 0.01 12.15
CA SER A 16 -13.65 -0.70 11.15
C SER A 16 -12.25 -0.79 11.72
N LEU A 17 -11.90 -1.95 12.29
CA LEU A 17 -10.51 -2.36 12.35
C LEU A 17 -10.10 -2.29 10.88
N ALA A 18 -9.27 -1.31 10.53
CA ALA A 18 -8.75 -1.15 9.18
C ALA A 18 -8.42 -2.55 8.66
N GLN A 19 -9.19 -3.03 7.68
CA GLN A 19 -9.08 -4.40 7.23
C GLN A 19 -7.63 -4.59 6.83
N ALA A 20 -6.89 -5.44 7.55
CA ALA A 20 -5.47 -5.65 7.31
C ALA A 20 -5.34 -6.17 5.88
N GLN A 21 -4.97 -5.27 4.98
CA GLN A 21 -4.93 -5.56 3.56
C GLN A 21 -3.82 -6.59 3.35
N THR A 22 -4.15 -7.75 2.76
CA THR A 22 -3.20 -8.85 2.65
C THR A 22 -1.96 -8.38 1.89
N ALA A 23 -0.84 -8.27 2.61
CA ALA A 23 0.42 -7.83 2.04
C ALA A 23 1.10 -9.00 1.32
N THR A 24 1.62 -8.75 0.12
CA THR A 24 2.37 -9.74 -0.66
C THR A 24 3.72 -9.16 -1.06
N THR A 25 4.78 -9.94 -0.85
CA THR A 25 6.15 -9.55 -1.22
C THR A 25 6.59 -10.28 -2.49
N VAL A 26 7.14 -9.54 -3.46
CA VAL A 26 7.69 -10.07 -4.72
C VAL A 26 9.13 -9.63 -4.93
N LYS A 27 9.94 -10.48 -5.55
CA LYS A 27 11.34 -10.17 -5.90
C LYS A 27 11.41 -9.53 -7.28
N THR A 28 12.22 -8.48 -7.42
CA THR A 28 12.52 -7.86 -8.72
C THR A 28 14.02 -7.72 -8.91
N ARG A 29 14.45 -7.32 -10.11
CA ARG A 29 15.87 -7.02 -10.39
C ARG A 29 16.41 -5.84 -9.57
N SER A 30 15.53 -4.95 -9.12
CA SER A 30 15.92 -3.72 -8.40
C SER A 30 15.78 -3.83 -6.88
N GLY A 31 15.16 -4.91 -6.39
CA GLY A 31 14.93 -5.16 -4.96
C GLY A 31 13.56 -5.80 -4.71
N ASP A 32 13.26 -6.08 -3.45
CA ASP A 32 11.99 -6.69 -3.05
C ASP A 32 10.91 -5.62 -2.89
N LEU A 33 9.68 -5.92 -3.31
CA LEU A 33 8.51 -5.03 -3.25
C LEU A 33 7.40 -5.66 -2.41
N GLN A 34 6.75 -4.86 -1.57
CA GLN A 34 5.54 -5.25 -0.84
C GLN A 34 4.32 -4.48 -1.36
N GLY A 35 3.39 -5.19 -1.98
CA GLY A 35 2.11 -4.67 -2.45
C GLY A 35 0.95 -5.08 -1.54
N ILE A 36 -0.27 -4.76 -1.97
CA ILE A 36 -1.52 -5.00 -1.24
C ILE A 36 -2.55 -5.74 -2.10
N ALA A 37 -3.39 -6.57 -1.49
CA ALA A 37 -4.57 -7.10 -2.15
C ALA A 37 -5.67 -6.02 -2.23
N GLU A 38 -6.10 -5.64 -3.42
CA GLU A 38 -7.11 -4.62 -3.66
C GLU A 38 -7.94 -4.99 -4.90
N HIS A 39 -9.27 -4.83 -4.84
CA HIS A 39 -10.18 -5.08 -5.96
C HIS A 39 -10.03 -6.48 -6.61
N GLY A 40 -9.72 -7.51 -5.83
CA GLY A 40 -9.55 -8.88 -6.33
C GLY A 40 -8.20 -9.16 -7.01
N ALA A 41 -7.23 -8.24 -6.93
CA ALA A 41 -5.88 -8.40 -7.46
C ALA A 41 -4.81 -7.96 -6.45
N PHE A 42 -3.54 -8.28 -6.71
CA PHE A 42 -2.41 -7.67 -5.99
C PHE A 42 -1.96 -6.41 -6.72
N ALA A 43 -2.02 -5.26 -6.04
CA ALA A 43 -1.59 -3.98 -6.54
C ALA A 43 -0.20 -3.61 -6.01
N PHE A 44 0.67 -3.18 -6.91
CA PHE A 44 1.98 -2.61 -6.60
C PHE A 44 2.10 -1.25 -7.28
N LYS A 45 2.15 -0.19 -6.48
CA LYS A 45 2.08 1.22 -6.93
C LYS A 45 3.36 1.97 -6.54
N GLY A 46 3.65 3.08 -7.23
CA GLY A 46 4.81 3.94 -6.93
C GLY A 46 6.20 3.32 -7.14
N ILE A 47 6.33 2.26 -7.97
CA ILE A 47 7.61 1.58 -8.22
C ILE A 47 8.50 2.42 -9.15
N PRO A 48 9.73 2.81 -8.75
CA PRO A 48 10.64 3.52 -9.62
C PRO A 48 11.20 2.57 -10.69
N TYR A 49 11.09 2.98 -11.95
CA TYR A 49 11.63 2.23 -13.09
C TYR A 49 12.90 2.89 -13.67
N ALA A 50 13.18 4.13 -13.31
CA ALA A 50 14.33 4.92 -13.72
C ALA A 50 14.75 5.87 -12.59
N ALA A 51 15.95 6.43 -12.70
CA ALA A 51 16.38 7.55 -11.85
C ALA A 51 15.45 8.77 -12.07
N PRO A 52 15.12 9.54 -11.01
CA PRO A 52 14.27 10.73 -11.15
C PRO A 52 14.83 11.74 -12.16
N PRO A 53 14.07 12.19 -13.18
CA PRO A 53 14.55 13.05 -14.27
C PRO A 53 14.62 14.53 -13.85
N VAL A 54 15.25 14.82 -12.72
CA VAL A 54 15.35 16.15 -12.11
C VAL A 54 16.78 16.67 -12.14
N GLY A 55 16.96 17.97 -11.94
CA GLY A 55 18.29 18.60 -11.90
C GLY A 55 19.08 18.35 -13.20
N PRO A 56 20.33 17.85 -13.12
CA PRO A 56 21.14 17.53 -14.29
C PRO A 56 20.56 16.47 -15.24
N LEU A 57 19.58 15.68 -14.78
CA LEU A 57 18.90 14.67 -15.60
C LEU A 57 17.67 15.23 -16.34
N ARG A 58 17.29 16.49 -16.11
CA ARG A 58 16.19 17.11 -16.84
C ARG A 58 16.52 17.16 -18.33
N TRP A 59 15.53 16.82 -19.17
CA TRP A 59 15.67 16.78 -20.64
C TRP A 59 16.73 15.79 -21.15
N ARG A 60 17.07 14.76 -20.37
CA ARG A 60 17.95 13.67 -20.79
C ARG A 60 17.17 12.35 -20.88
N GLU A 61 17.78 11.38 -21.55
CA GLU A 61 17.29 10.00 -21.55
C GLU A 61 17.14 9.45 -20.11
N PRO A 62 16.16 8.56 -19.85
CA PRO A 62 16.03 7.90 -18.57
C PRO A 62 17.29 7.13 -18.19
N LYS A 63 17.76 7.32 -16.96
CA LYS A 63 18.88 6.53 -16.41
C LYS A 63 18.35 5.36 -15.59
N PRO A 64 19.08 4.23 -15.52
CA PRO A 64 18.66 3.07 -14.72
C PRO A 64 18.32 3.44 -13.28
N VAL A 65 17.32 2.77 -12.70
CA VAL A 65 16.99 2.92 -11.29
C VAL A 65 18.08 2.33 -10.41
N SER A 66 18.37 2.99 -9.29
CA SER A 66 19.25 2.42 -8.26
C SER A 66 18.58 1.21 -7.61
N VAL A 67 19.34 0.11 -7.46
CA VAL A 67 18.90 -1.03 -6.66
C VAL A 67 18.75 -0.62 -5.20
N TRP A 68 17.75 -1.15 -4.50
CA TRP A 68 17.56 -0.93 -3.07
C TRP A 68 17.73 -2.23 -2.29
N GLN A 69 18.11 -2.09 -1.02
CA GLN A 69 18.19 -3.21 -0.08
C GLN A 69 16.88 -3.33 0.71
N GLY A 70 16.55 -4.55 1.12
CA GLY A 70 15.33 -4.84 1.87
C GLY A 70 14.06 -4.75 1.02
N VAL A 71 12.93 -4.57 1.70
CA VAL A 71 11.59 -4.57 1.08
C VAL A 71 11.06 -3.14 1.00
N ARG A 72 10.70 -2.70 -0.21
CA ARG A 72 10.09 -1.39 -0.46
C ARG A 72 8.57 -1.51 -0.52
N ARG A 73 7.86 -0.65 0.22
CA ARG A 73 6.41 -0.54 0.18
C ARG A 73 5.96 0.02 -1.18
N ALA A 74 4.96 -0.61 -1.77
CA ALA A 74 4.40 -0.30 -3.08
C ALA A 74 2.86 -0.27 -3.00
N ASP A 75 2.32 0.47 -2.03
CA ASP A 75 0.90 0.53 -1.65
C ASP A 75 0.27 1.93 -1.78
N SER A 76 1.02 2.91 -2.32
CA SER A 76 0.62 4.33 -2.46
C SER A 76 0.52 4.80 -3.90
#